data_AF-A0A350EZQ4-F1
#
_entry.id   AF-A0A350EZQ4-F1
#
_cell.length_a   1.000
_cell.length_b   1.000
_cell.length_c   1.000
_cell.angle_alpha   90.00
_cell.angle_beta   90.00
_cell.angle_gamma   90.00
#
_symmetry.space_group_name_H-M   'P 1'
#
loop_
_entity.id
_entity.type
_entity.pdbx_description
1 polymer ?
#
loop_
_entity_poly.entity_id
_entity_poly.type
_entity_poly.pdbx_seq_one_letter_code
_entity_poly.pdbx_strand_id
1 'polypeptide(L)'
;MLRLLRIRRRFPRPRVQDIADTVRRQLAEPLAAVRPGTEIAVAVGSRGIANLAAIVSATVAMLKEAGAKPFLVPAMGSHGGATAEGQREVLESYGITIRLIRM
;
A
#
# COMPACT_ATOMS: atom_id res chain seq x y z
N MET A 1 -10.95 42.79 -6.75
CA MET A 1 -9.58 42.32 -7.05
C MET A 1 -9.18 41.31 -5.98
N LEU A 2 -9.00 40.04 -6.32
CA LEU A 2 -8.57 39.02 -5.35
C LEU A 2 -7.14 39.31 -4.90
N ARG A 3 -6.91 39.40 -3.58
CA ARG A 3 -5.55 39.41 -3.02
C ARG A 3 -5.16 37.98 -2.70
N LEU A 4 -4.09 37.51 -3.32
CA LEU A 4 -3.48 36.22 -3.01
C LEU A 4 -2.30 36.44 -2.06
N LEU A 5 -2.18 35.60 -1.04
CA LEU A 5 -1.04 35.57 -0.14
C LEU A 5 -0.18 34.34 -0.42
N ARG A 6 1.12 34.53 -0.66
CA ARG A 6 2.04 33.41 -0.83
C ARG A 6 2.37 32.80 0.53
N ILE A 7 1.90 31.57 0.76
CA ILE A 7 2.29 30.78 1.94
C ILE A 7 3.32 29.72 1.53
N ARG A 8 4.44 29.64 2.25
CA ARG A 8 5.40 28.54 2.13
C ARG A 8 5.42 27.77 3.44
N ARG A 9 4.98 26.51 3.42
CA ARG A 9 5.06 25.61 4.57
C ARG A 9 6.18 24.60 4.37
N ARG A 10 7.15 24.57 5.28
CA ARG A 10 8.13 23.47 5.38
C ARG A 10 7.59 22.45 6.36
N PHE A 11 7.57 21.20 5.94
CA PHE A 11 7.29 20.06 6.81
C PHE A 11 8.59 19.29 7.03
N PRO A 12 8.77 18.63 8.18
CA PRO A 12 9.78 17.58 8.31
C PRO A 12 9.65 16.58 7.17
N ARG A 13 10.79 16.19 6.58
CA ARG A 13 10.85 15.20 5.49
C ARG A 13 11.73 14.02 5.91
N PRO A 14 11.34 13.26 6.94
CA PRO A 14 12.07 12.05 7.30
C PRO A 14 12.13 11.12 6.08
N ARG A 15 13.26 10.45 5.89
CA ARG A 15 13.47 9.52 4.77
C ARG A 15 13.59 8.10 5.30
N VAL A 16 12.91 7.19 4.61
CA VAL A 16 13.10 5.75 4.77
C VAL A 16 14.13 5.31 3.75
N GLN A 17 15.22 4.68 4.21
CA GLN A 17 16.28 4.18 3.34
C GLN A 17 15.94 2.79 2.79
N ASP A 18 15.51 1.89 3.68
CA ASP A 18 15.06 0.54 3.32
C ASP A 18 13.57 0.40 3.64
N ILE A 19 12.77 0.27 2.58
CA ILE A 19 11.31 0.13 2.68
C ILE A 19 10.93 -1.23 3.23
N ALA A 20 11.58 -2.30 2.78
CA ALA A 20 11.20 -3.67 3.13
C ALA A 20 11.46 -3.93 4.62
N ASP A 21 12.65 -3.58 5.08
CA ASP A 21 13.05 -3.70 6.48
C ASP A 21 12.22 -2.78 7.39
N THR A 22 11.86 -1.58 6.92
CA THR A 22 10.95 -0.69 7.65
C THR A 22 9.55 -1.28 7.76
N VAL A 23 8.98 -1.84 6.69
CA VAL A 23 7.69 -2.52 6.72
C VAL A 23 7.74 -3.71 7.69
N ARG A 24 8.79 -4.54 7.63
CA ARG A 24 8.99 -5.66 8.56
C ARG A 24 8.96 -5.20 10.02
N ARG A 25 9.73 -4.16 10.37
CA ARG A 25 9.72 -3.61 11.73
C ARG A 25 8.35 -3.10 12.16
N GLN A 26 7.67 -2.36 11.28
CA GLN A 26 6.36 -1.78 11.59
C GLN A 26 5.26 -2.86 11.73
N LEU A 27 5.41 -3.99 11.03
CA LEU A 27 4.44 -5.09 11.07
C LEU A 27 4.77 -6.17 12.12
N ALA A 28 5.95 -6.13 12.76
CA ALA A 28 6.37 -7.20 13.68
C ALA A 28 5.37 -7.44 14.83
N GLU A 29 4.90 -6.37 15.47
CA GLU A 29 3.93 -6.46 16.57
C GLU A 29 2.52 -6.88 16.10
N PRO A 30 1.90 -6.25 15.08
CA PRO A 30 0.56 -6.67 14.66
C PRO A 30 0.53 -8.08 14.04
N LEU A 31 1.62 -8.53 13.43
CA LEU A 31 1.69 -9.90 12.89
C LEU A 31 1.80 -10.98 13.97
N ALA A 32 2.20 -10.63 15.20
CA ALA A 32 2.26 -11.61 16.29
C ALA A 32 0.89 -12.21 16.64
N ALA A 33 -0.20 -11.52 16.31
CA ALA A 33 -1.57 -11.99 16.52
C ALA A 33 -2.13 -12.81 15.34
N VAL A 34 -1.43 -12.88 14.21
CA VAL A 34 -1.90 -13.55 13.00
C VAL A 34 -1.76 -15.06 13.17
N ARG A 35 -2.83 -15.80 12.87
CA ARG A 35 -2.83 -17.26 12.88
C ARG A 35 -2.49 -17.80 11.47
N PRO A 36 -1.73 -18.88 11.36
CA PRO A 36 -1.51 -19.54 10.08
C PRO A 36 -2.84 -19.90 9.40
N GLY A 37 -2.92 -19.67 8.09
CA GLY A 37 -4.09 -19.92 7.26
C GLY A 37 -5.13 -18.79 7.25
N THR A 38 -4.99 -17.74 8.08
CA THR A 38 -5.91 -16.59 8.06
C THR A 38 -5.87 -15.89 6.69
N GLU A 39 -7.04 -15.65 6.11
CA GLU A 39 -7.19 -14.83 4.90
C GLU A 39 -7.19 -13.34 5.27
N ILE A 40 -6.31 -12.55 4.66
CA ILE A 40 -6.12 -11.14 5.01
C ILE A 40 -6.26 -10.26 3.77
N ALA A 41 -7.26 -9.38 3.79
CA ALA A 41 -7.42 -8.35 2.77
C ALA A 41 -6.38 -7.24 2.97
N VAL A 42 -5.53 -7.01 1.97
CA VAL A 42 -4.61 -5.89 1.90
C VAL A 42 -5.25 -4.79 1.06
N ALA A 43 -5.78 -3.77 1.73
CA ALA A 43 -6.43 -2.64 1.10
C ALA A 43 -5.41 -1.71 0.43
N VAL A 44 -5.59 -1.44 -0.86
CA VAL A 44 -4.67 -0.59 -1.65
C VAL A 44 -5.40 0.60 -2.25
N GLY A 45 -4.97 1.80 -1.87
CA GLY A 45 -5.49 3.06 -2.39
C GLY A 45 -4.64 3.67 -3.50
N SER A 46 -5.05 4.85 -3.97
CA SER A 46 -4.43 5.58 -5.08
C SER A 46 -3.88 6.98 -4.72
N ARG A 47 -3.82 7.32 -3.43
CA ARG A 47 -3.52 8.69 -2.98
C ARG A 47 -2.03 8.98 -2.78
N GLY A 48 -1.25 8.95 -3.85
CA GLY A 48 0.08 9.58 -3.91
C GLY A 48 1.11 9.08 -2.88
N ILE A 49 1.07 7.81 -2.50
CA ILE A 49 2.08 7.20 -1.63
C ILE A 49 3.32 6.87 -2.47
N ALA A 50 4.47 7.42 -2.09
CA ALA A 50 5.73 7.12 -2.74
C ALA A 50 6.09 5.64 -2.56
N ASN A 51 6.56 4.99 -3.63
CA ASN A 51 7.00 3.59 -3.64
C ASN A 51 5.92 2.59 -3.20
N LEU A 52 4.64 2.87 -3.51
CA LEU A 52 3.51 2.05 -3.07
C LEU A 52 3.66 0.57 -3.44
N ALA A 53 4.12 0.22 -4.65
CA ALA A 53 4.34 -1.17 -5.03
C ALA A 53 5.36 -1.89 -4.14
N ALA A 54 6.46 -1.22 -3.75
CA ALA A 54 7.46 -1.80 -2.86
C ALA A 54 6.90 -2.04 -1.46
N ILE A 55 6.10 -1.09 -0.95
CA ILE A 55 5.43 -1.19 0.35
C ILE A 55 4.43 -2.36 0.34
N VAL A 56 3.58 -2.44 -0.69
CA VAL A 56 2.58 -3.51 -0.83
C VAL A 56 3.26 -4.87 -0.97
N SER A 57 4.33 -4.97 -1.78
CA SER A 57 5.11 -6.20 -1.93
C SER A 57 5.68 -6.69 -0.60
N ALA A 58 6.34 -5.80 0.16
CA ALA A 58 6.90 -6.13 1.47
C ALA A 58 5.81 -6.55 2.46
N THR A 59 4.66 -5.87 2.48
CA THR A 59 3.53 -6.23 3.34
C THR A 59 2.99 -7.63 3.00
N VAL A 60 2.80 -7.94 1.72
CA VAL A 60 2.33 -9.27 1.28
C VAL A 60 3.34 -10.35 1.66
N ALA A 61 4.64 -10.11 1.47
CA ALA A 61 5.69 -11.05 1.87
C ALA A 61 5.65 -11.32 3.38
N MET A 62 5.60 -10.28 4.21
CA MET A 62 5.55 -10.43 5.67
C MET A 62 4.29 -11.19 6.14
N LEU A 63 3.13 -10.94 5.52
CA LEU A 63 1.90 -11.67 5.82
C LEU A 63 2.02 -13.16 5.48
N LYS A 64 2.65 -13.49 4.34
CA LYS A 64 2.93 -14.87 3.95
C LYS A 64 3.94 -15.55 4.87
N GLU A 65 5.00 -14.84 5.26
CA GLU A 65 5.98 -15.32 6.25
C GLU A 65 5.30 -15.66 7.59
N ALA A 66 4.28 -14.89 7.98
CA ALA A 66 3.43 -15.17 9.14
C ALA A 66 2.40 -16.32 8.92
N GLY A 67 2.43 -16.97 7.76
CA GLY A 67 1.54 -18.09 7.42
C GLY A 67 0.13 -17.68 6.96
N ALA A 68 -0.12 -16.38 6.72
CA ALA A 68 -1.41 -15.91 6.24
C ALA A 68 -1.58 -16.12 4.72
N LYS A 69 -2.82 -15.91 4.25
CA LYS A 69 -3.23 -15.95 2.84
C LYS A 69 -3.68 -14.55 2.41
N PRO A 70 -2.75 -13.63 2.07
CA PRO A 70 -3.11 -12.28 1.71
C PRO A 70 -3.74 -12.18 0.31
N PHE A 71 -4.69 -11.26 0.14
CA PHE A 71 -5.23 -10.88 -1.17
C PHE A 71 -5.42 -9.36 -1.25
N LEU A 72 -5.35 -8.78 -2.45
CA LEU A 72 -5.44 -7.33 -2.64
C LEU A 72 -6.89 -6.90 -2.87
N VAL A 73 -7.30 -5.82 -2.22
CA VAL A 73 -8.60 -5.18 -2.42
C VAL A 73 -8.38 -3.70 -2.77
N PRO A 74 -8.90 -3.21 -3.90
CA PRO A 74 -8.86 -1.78 -4.22
C PRO A 74 -9.70 -0.98 -3.21
N ALA A 75 -9.09 -0.01 -2.53
CA ALA A 75 -9.72 0.83 -1.52
C ALA A 75 -9.65 2.31 -1.92
N MET A 76 -10.25 2.64 -3.06
CA MET A 76 -10.04 3.93 -3.74
C MET A 76 -11.32 4.69 -4.13
N GLY A 77 -12.50 4.16 -3.83
CA GLY A 77 -13.78 4.83 -4.09
C GLY A 77 -14.03 5.03 -5.58
N SER A 78 -14.35 6.26 -5.99
CA SER A 78 -14.68 6.61 -7.38
C SER A 78 -13.51 6.60 -8.36
N HIS A 79 -12.27 6.43 -7.89
CA HIS A 79 -11.11 6.26 -8.77
C HIS A 79 -11.32 5.05 -9.69
N GLY A 80 -10.80 5.14 -10.93
CA GLY A 80 -11.03 4.10 -11.94
C GLY A 80 -12.50 3.96 -12.33
N GLY A 81 -13.32 5.01 -12.16
CA GLY A 81 -14.74 4.97 -12.51
C GLY A 81 -15.60 4.10 -11.60
N ALA A 82 -15.08 3.67 -10.43
CA ALA A 82 -15.73 2.72 -9.53
C ALA A 82 -16.06 1.35 -10.17
N THR A 83 -15.41 1.00 -11.28
CA THR A 83 -15.52 -0.32 -11.90
C THR A 83 -14.34 -1.21 -11.51
N ALA A 84 -14.53 -2.53 -11.54
CA ALA A 84 -13.47 -3.47 -11.20
C ALA A 84 -12.27 -3.35 -12.16
N GLU A 85 -12.56 -3.20 -13.45
CA GLU A 85 -11.58 -3.04 -14.53
C GLU A 85 -10.81 -1.74 -14.37
N GLY A 86 -11.51 -0.61 -14.18
CA GLY A 86 -10.86 0.68 -14.08
C GLY A 86 -10.04 0.84 -12.79
N GLN A 87 -10.50 0.29 -11.67
CA GLN A 87 -9.70 0.25 -10.43
C GLN A 87 -8.45 -0.64 -10.59
N ARG A 88 -8.58 -1.76 -11.30
CA ARG A 88 -7.45 -2.62 -11.63
C ARG A 88 -6.43 -1.89 -12.48
N GLU A 89 -6.84 -1.22 -13.55
CA GLU A 89 -5.94 -0.44 -14.43
C GLU A 89 -5.17 0.64 -13.64
N VAL A 90 -5.86 1.34 -12.72
CA VAL A 90 -5.21 2.32 -11.84
C VAL A 90 -4.13 1.66 -10.97
N LEU A 91 -4.44 0.53 -10.32
CA LEU A 91 -3.45 -0.19 -9.50
C LEU A 91 -2.28 -0.73 -10.33
N GLU A 92 -2.54 -1.28 -11.51
CA GLU A 92 -1.52 -1.78 -12.42
C GLU A 92 -0.58 -0.65 -12.87
N SER A 93 -1.10 0.55 -13.11
CA SER A 93 -0.28 1.74 -13.42
C SER A 93 0.68 2.14 -12.29
N TYR A 94 0.39 1.73 -11.05
CA TYR A 94 1.27 1.91 -9.90
C TYR A 94 2.21 0.72 -9.65
N GLY A 95 2.24 -0.26 -10.57
CA GLY A 95 3.04 -1.48 -10.46
C GLY A 95 2.41 -2.54 -9.55
N ILE A 96 1.15 -2.36 -9.16
CA ILE A 96 0.44 -3.26 -8.25
C ILE A 96 -0.35 -4.25 -9.08
N THR A 97 0.24 -5.42 -9.30
CA THR A 97 -0.31 -6.46 -10.17
C THR A 97 -0.57 -7.74 -9.38
N ILE A 98 -1.33 -8.66 -9.99
CA ILE A 98 -1.56 -10.00 -9.43
C ILE A 98 -0.27 -10.77 -9.12
N ARG A 99 0.85 -10.44 -9.80
CA ARG A 99 2.15 -11.07 -9.57
C ARG A 99 2.64 -10.86 -8.14
N LEU A 100 2.35 -9.72 -7.52
CA LEU A 100 2.74 -9.43 -6.13
C LEU A 100 2.11 -10.42 -5.13
N ILE A 101 0.94 -10.98 -5.43
CA ILE A 101 0.28 -11.97 -4.57
C ILE A 101 0.79 -13.38 -4.87
N ARG A 102 1.34 -13.64 -6.06
CA ARG A 102 1.74 -14.99 -6.49
C ARG A 102 3.19 -15.36 -6.16
N MET A 103 4.01 -14.40 -5.74
CA MET A 103 5.39 -14.60 -5.24
C MET A 103 5.38 -15.13 -3.82
#